data_AF-A0AAV6YRP0-F1
#
_entry.id   AF-A0AAV6YRP0-F1
#
_cell.length_a   1.000
_cell.length_b   1.000
_cell.length_c   1.000
_cell.angle_alpha   90.00
_cell.angle_beta   90.00
_cell.angle_gamma   90.00
#
_symmetry.space_group_name_H-M   'P 1'
#
loop_
_entity.id
_entity.type
_entity.pdbx_description
1 polymer ?
#
loop_
_entity_poly.entity_id
_entity_poly.type
_entity_poly.pdbx_seq_one_letter_code
_entity_poly.pdbx_strand_id
1 'polypeptide(L)'
;MDNQQLRAHILSFSLDGGPRGNQGYTRVLLQLFGYNGHGKSSFINSCKYVIHEEEFIEHAEAGERQDHGAVTTIRKAYKLTENITLVDNRGYSKENNFQRAEIYAQLGGGSGT
;
A
#
# COMPACT_ATOMS: atom_id res chain seq x y z
N MET A 1 5.60 6.98 -22.41
CA MET A 1 4.29 6.49 -21.95
C MET A 1 3.61 7.65 -21.26
N ASP A 2 2.46 8.09 -21.75
CA ASP A 2 1.67 9.13 -21.09
C ASP A 2 0.87 8.55 -19.89
N ASN A 3 0.20 9.42 -19.13
CA ASN A 3 -0.53 9.01 -17.92
C ASN A 3 -1.69 8.05 -18.23
N GLN A 4 -2.36 8.20 -19.37
CA GLN A 4 -3.48 7.35 -19.78
C GLN A 4 -2.99 5.95 -20.18
N GLN A 5 -1.87 5.88 -20.90
CA GLN A 5 -1.19 4.64 -21.27
C GLN A 5 -0.66 3.92 -20.03
N LEU A 6 -0.06 4.65 -19.07
CA LEU A 6 0.39 4.07 -17.81
C LEU A 6 -0.78 3.50 -17.00
N ARG A 7 -1.88 4.24 -16.89
CA ARG A 7 -3.10 3.77 -16.22
C ARG A 7 -3.64 2.51 -16.88
N ALA A 8 -3.80 2.50 -18.21
CA ALA A 8 -4.25 1.34 -18.96
C ALA A 8 -3.32 0.13 -18.76
N HIS A 9 -2.01 0.35 -18.70
CA HIS A 9 -1.04 -0.69 -18.43
C HIS A 9 -1.18 -1.28 -17.02
N ILE A 10 -1.39 -0.45 -15.99
CA ILE A 10 -1.61 -0.91 -14.62
C ILE A 10 -2.94 -1.67 -14.50
N LEU A 11 -4.00 -1.20 -15.16
CA LEU A 11 -5.32 -1.84 -15.15
C LEU A 11 -5.33 -3.19 -15.89
N SER A 12 -4.56 -3.30 -16.97
CA SER A 12 -4.43 -4.54 -17.76
C SER A 12 -3.39 -5.52 -17.22
N PHE A 13 -2.68 -5.14 -16.15
CA PHE A 13 -1.69 -6.02 -15.53
C PHE A 13 -2.34 -7.34 -15.09
N SER A 14 -1.74 -8.45 -15.53
CA SER A 14 -2.13 -9.80 -15.16
C SER A 14 -0.94 -10.61 -14.67
N LEU A 15 -1.19 -11.45 -13.67
CA LEU A 15 -0.22 -12.43 -13.18
C LEU A 15 0.14 -13.49 -14.23
N ASP A 16 -0.73 -13.71 -15.21
CA ASP A 16 -0.50 -14.65 -16.31
C ASP A 16 0.36 -14.06 -17.44
N GLY A 17 0.56 -12.74 -17.47
CA GLY A 17 1.22 -12.03 -18.56
C GLY A 17 2.76 -12.18 -18.60
N GLY A 18 3.36 -12.88 -17.64
CA GLY A 18 4.81 -13.07 -17.56
C GLY A 18 5.35 -14.16 -18.50
N PRO A 19 6.66 -14.17 -18.81
CA PRO A 19 7.29 -15.17 -19.69
C PRO A 19 7.13 -16.62 -19.23
N ARG A 20 6.84 -16.83 -17.94
CA ARG A 20 6.63 -18.15 -17.33
C ARG A 20 5.16 -18.38 -16.94
N GLY A 21 4.24 -17.49 -17.31
CA GLY A 21 2.87 -17.47 -16.82
C GLY A 21 2.78 -17.29 -15.30
N ASN A 22 1.58 -17.46 -14.75
CA ASN A 22 1.37 -17.38 -13.30
C ASN A 22 1.96 -18.61 -12.59
N GLN A 23 2.80 -18.37 -11.58
CA GLN A 23 3.49 -19.39 -10.78
C GLN A 23 2.69 -19.78 -9.52
N GLY A 24 1.37 -19.64 -9.53
CA GLY A 24 0.50 -19.90 -8.38
C GLY A 24 0.29 -18.70 -7.45
N TYR A 25 0.66 -17.49 -7.89
CA TYR A 25 0.38 -16.26 -7.17
C TYR A 25 -1.06 -15.82 -7.41
N THR A 26 -1.67 -15.24 -6.38
CA THR A 26 -3.05 -14.71 -6.44
C THR A 26 -3.10 -13.19 -6.52
N ARG A 27 -2.01 -12.50 -6.16
CA ARG A 27 -1.88 -11.03 -6.18
C ARG A 27 -0.45 -10.57 -5.98
N VAL A 28 -0.18 -9.32 -6.36
CA VAL A 28 0.99 -8.53 -5.98
C VAL A 28 0.63 -7.68 -4.76
N LEU A 29 1.46 -7.76 -3.70
CA LEU A 29 1.36 -6.89 -2.54
C LEU A 29 2.45 -5.81 -2.62
N LEU A 30 2.03 -4.54 -2.71
CA LEU A 30 2.93 -3.39 -2.60
C LEU A 30 2.84 -2.81 -1.19
N GLN A 31 3.82 -3.17 -0.36
CA GLN A 31 3.83 -2.84 1.06
C GLN A 31 4.62 -1.54 1.31
N LEU A 32 3.95 -0.53 1.86
CA LEU A 32 4.56 0.78 2.16
C LEU A 32 5.05 0.80 3.60
N PHE A 33 6.34 1.02 3.78
CA PHE A 33 6.98 1.19 5.08
C PHE A 33 7.59 2.59 5.15
N GLY A 34 7.58 3.16 6.35
CA GLY A 34 8.17 4.47 6.57
C GLY A 34 7.64 5.12 7.84
N TYR A 35 8.27 6.22 8.21
CA TYR A 35 7.94 6.98 9.40
C TYR A 35 6.48 7.45 9.45
N ASN A 36 5.98 7.70 10.66
CA ASN A 36 4.67 8.32 10.87
C ASN A 36 4.64 9.74 10.30
N GLY A 37 3.56 10.12 9.62
CA GLY A 37 3.44 11.45 8.99
C GLY A 37 4.13 11.59 7.63
N HIS A 38 4.84 10.58 7.12
CA HIS A 38 5.57 10.68 5.84
C HIS A 38 4.71 10.38 4.58
N GLY A 39 3.40 10.55 4.65
CA GLY A 39 2.54 10.51 3.46
C GLY A 39 2.23 9.14 2.87
N LYS A 40 2.39 8.02 3.61
CA LYS A 40 2.01 6.68 3.13
C LYS A 40 0.53 6.58 2.74
N SER A 41 -0.36 7.03 3.64
CA SER A 41 -1.80 7.11 3.38
C SER A 41 -2.13 8.02 2.20
N SER A 42 -1.48 9.18 2.13
CA SER A 42 -1.66 10.14 1.03
C SER A 42 -1.25 9.52 -0.31
N PHE A 43 -0.14 8.79 -0.36
CA PHE A 43 0.29 8.07 -1.55
C PHE A 43 -0.75 7.04 -2.01
N ILE A 44 -1.35 6.28 -1.09
CA ILE A 44 -2.43 5.33 -1.42
C ILE A 44 -3.63 6.05 -2.01
N ASN A 45 -4.07 7.16 -1.41
CA ASN A 45 -5.20 7.95 -1.92
C ASN A 45 -4.90 8.49 -3.33
N SER A 46 -3.69 8.99 -3.58
CA SER A 46 -3.27 9.44 -4.91
C SER A 46 -3.26 8.30 -5.94
N CYS A 47 -2.76 7.11 -5.57
CA CYS A 47 -2.81 5.95 -6.45
C CYS A 47 -4.25 5.57 -6.81
N LYS A 48 -5.13 5.52 -5.81
CA LYS A 48 -6.55 5.17 -6.04
C LYS A 48 -7.26 6.21 -6.91
N TYR A 49 -7.02 7.50 -6.64
CA TYR A 49 -7.56 8.60 -7.45
C TYR A 49 -7.16 8.46 -8.93
N VAL A 50 -5.86 8.26 -9.20
CA VAL A 50 -5.36 8.13 -10.58
C VAL A 50 -5.91 6.90 -11.29
N ILE A 51 -6.08 5.77 -10.59
CA ILE A 51 -6.56 4.53 -11.20
C ILE A 51 -8.06 4.56 -11.47
N HIS A 52 -8.86 5.09 -10.55
CA HIS A 52 -10.32 5.04 -10.65
C HIS A 52 -10.94 6.28 -11.33
N GLU A 53 -10.19 7.37 -11.52
CA GLU A 53 -10.71 8.63 -12.11
C GLU A 53 -12.00 9.12 -11.43
N GLU A 54 -12.13 8.83 -10.14
CA GLU A 54 -13.26 9.27 -9.31
C GLU A 54 -12.98 10.66 -8.70
N GLU A 55 -13.99 11.28 -8.09
CA GLU A 55 -13.74 12.39 -7.17
C GLU A 55 -12.74 11.95 -6.09
N PHE A 56 -11.94 12.89 -5.59
CA PHE A 56 -10.97 12.55 -4.55
C PHE A 56 -11.70 12.06 -3.29
N ILE A 57 -11.55 10.76 -2.99
CA ILE A 57 -12.09 10.12 -1.80
C ILE A 57 -10.91 9.71 -0.90
N GLU A 58 -10.97 10.11 0.37
CA GLU A 58 -10.02 9.67 1.37
C GLU A 58 -10.30 8.22 1.76
N HIS A 59 -9.47 7.28 1.28
CA HIS A 59 -9.59 5.86 1.60
C HIS A 59 -8.64 5.44 2.73
N ALA A 60 -7.43 6.00 2.71
CA ALA A 60 -6.47 5.89 3.79
C ALA A 60 -6.49 7.20 4.56
N GLU A 61 -6.90 7.12 5.82
CA GLU A 61 -6.94 8.25 6.75
C GLU A 61 -5.51 8.84 6.82
N ALA A 62 -5.38 10.11 6.43
CA ALA A 62 -4.12 10.81 6.27
C ALA A 62 -4.12 12.10 7.11
N GLY A 63 -3.09 12.27 7.94
CA GLY A 63 -2.95 13.44 8.81
C GLY A 63 -2.28 13.08 10.13
N GLU A 64 -1.98 14.10 10.94
CA GLU A 64 -1.66 13.89 12.35
C GLU A 64 -2.97 13.94 13.14
N ARG A 65 -3.23 12.97 14.03
CA ARG A 65 -4.29 13.15 15.02
C ARG A 65 -3.88 14.30 15.96
N GLN A 66 -4.85 15.04 16.50
CA GLN A 66 -4.61 16.18 17.42
C GLN A 66 -3.76 15.81 18.66
N ASP A 67 -3.64 14.52 18.92
CA ASP A 67 -2.91 13.86 20.00
C ASP A 67 -1.49 13.37 19.58
N HIS A 68 -0.96 13.84 18.44
CA HIS A 68 0.35 13.44 17.88
C HIS A 68 0.48 11.92 17.62
N GLY A 69 -0.64 11.21 17.60
CA GLY A 69 -0.72 9.79 17.30
C GLY A 69 -0.61 9.51 15.81
N ALA A 70 0.06 8.43 15.45
CA ALA A 70 0.03 7.90 14.10
C ALA A 70 -1.39 7.41 13.76
N VAL A 71 -1.96 7.89 12.66
CA VAL A 71 -3.29 7.48 12.19
C VAL A 71 -3.34 5.99 11.83
N THR A 72 -2.28 5.46 11.22
CA THR A 72 -2.15 4.03 10.90
C THR A 72 -1.62 3.27 12.11
N THR A 73 -2.49 2.94 13.05
CA THR A 73 -2.19 2.06 14.19
C THR A 73 -2.18 0.58 13.81
N ILE A 74 -2.78 0.22 12.67
CA ILE A 74 -2.99 -1.16 12.21
C ILE A 74 -2.68 -1.23 10.71
N ARG A 75 -2.03 -2.32 10.28
CA ARG A 75 -1.78 -2.66 8.87
C ARG A 75 -3.11 -2.69 8.11
N LYS A 76 -3.24 -1.88 7.05
CA LYS A 76 -4.45 -1.83 6.21
C LYS A 76 -4.12 -2.14 4.76
N ALA A 77 -5.01 -2.88 4.09
CA ALA A 77 -4.85 -3.28 2.69
C ALA A 77 -5.92 -2.60 1.82
N TYR A 78 -5.49 -2.11 0.67
CA TYR A 78 -6.31 -1.38 -0.30
C TYR A 78 -6.12 -2.01 -1.67
N LYS A 79 -7.19 -2.60 -2.23
CA LYS A 79 -7.17 -3.04 -3.63
C LYS A 79 -6.97 -1.83 -4.53
N LEU A 80 -5.97 -1.89 -5.40
CA LEU A 80 -5.72 -0.90 -6.44
C LEU A 80 -6.26 -1.41 -7.78
N THR A 81 -6.02 -2.69 -8.08
CA THR A 81 -6.64 -3.44 -9.17
C THR A 81 -6.99 -4.83 -8.67
N GLU A 82 -7.55 -5.70 -9.52
CA GLU A 82 -7.80 -7.10 -9.15
C GLU A 82 -6.51 -7.84 -8.73
N ASN A 83 -5.38 -7.49 -9.36
CA ASN A 83 -4.11 -8.18 -9.16
C ASN A 83 -3.13 -7.43 -8.26
N ILE A 84 -3.37 -6.15 -7.95
CA ILE A 84 -2.45 -5.30 -7.17
C ILE A 84 -3.16 -4.79 -5.93
N THR A 85 -2.57 -5.05 -4.76
CA THR A 85 -3.03 -4.53 -3.47
C THR A 85 -1.93 -3.68 -2.83
N LEU A 86 -2.26 -2.43 -2.48
CA LEU A 86 -1.42 -1.56 -1.66
C LEU A 86 -1.63 -1.90 -0.19
N VAL A 87 -0.56 -1.91 0.59
CA VAL A 87 -0.63 -2.15 2.05
C VAL A 87 0.01 -0.98 2.77
N ASP A 88 -0.77 -0.27 3.57
CA ASP A 88 -0.27 0.71 4.52
C ASP A 88 0.18 -0.03 5.78
N ASN A 89 1.50 -0.09 6.01
CA ASN A 89 2.04 -0.66 7.23
C ASN A 89 2.11 0.42 8.29
N ARG A 90 2.03 -0.02 9.55
CA ARG A 90 2.20 0.88 10.68
C ARG A 90 3.54 1.59 10.58
N GLY A 91 3.50 2.92 10.65
CA GLY A 91 4.71 3.70 10.66
C GLY A 91 5.38 3.69 12.02
N TYR A 92 6.68 3.95 11.99
CA TYR A 92 7.53 3.98 13.17
C TYR A 92 7.90 5.43 13.51
N SER A 93 8.11 5.72 14.79
CA SER A 93 8.48 7.06 15.26
C SER A 93 9.98 7.24 15.49
N LYS A 94 10.71 6.13 15.68
CA LYS A 94 12.16 6.11 15.94
C LYS A 94 12.79 4.91 15.27
N GLU A 95 14.01 5.06 14.81
CA GLU A 95 14.79 3.92 14.31
C GLU A 95 15.48 3.21 15.49
N ASN A 96 14.90 2.09 15.93
CA ASN A 96 15.49 1.24 16.95
C ASN A 96 15.26 -0.24 16.63
N ASN A 97 15.94 -1.12 17.37
CA ASN A 97 15.87 -2.57 17.14
C ASN A 97 14.45 -3.14 17.29
N PHE A 98 13.65 -2.57 18.19
CA PHE A 98 12.26 -2.96 18.38
C PHE A 98 11.41 -2.64 17.13
N GLN A 99 11.52 -1.43 16.60
CA GLN A 99 10.81 -0.99 15.39
C GLN A 99 11.27 -1.77 14.16
N ARG A 100 12.57 -2.09 14.06
CA ARG A 100 13.08 -2.98 13.01
C ARG A 100 12.44 -4.38 13.10
N ALA A 101 12.32 -4.96 14.29
CA ALA A 101 11.64 -6.23 14.48
C ALA A 101 10.14 -6.15 14.10
N GLU A 102 9.47 -5.05 14.42
CA GLU A 102 8.07 -4.79 14.03
C GLU A 102 7.91 -4.66 12.50
N ILE A 103 8.86 -4.04 11.80
CA ILE A 103 8.89 -4.02 10.32
C ILE A 103 9.04 -5.44 9.76
N TYR A 104 9.97 -6.25 10.30
CA TYR A 104 10.13 -7.65 9.86
C TYR A 104 8.89 -8.50 10.12
N ALA A 105 8.21 -8.31 11.26
CA ALA A 105 6.96 -9.00 11.56
C ALA A 105 5.84 -8.63 10.57
N GLN A 106 5.79 -7.36 10.15
CA GLN A 106 4.84 -6.90 9.14
C GLN A 106 5.18 -7.43 7.73
N LEU A 107 6.47 -7.56 7.39
CA LEU A 107 6.94 -8.12 6.11
C LEU A 107 6.59 -9.61 5.97
N GLY A 108 6.81 -10.40 7.02
CA GLY A 108 6.60 -11.85 7.02
C GLY A 108 5.14 -12.30 7.07
N GLY A 109 4.18 -11.34 7.07
CA GLY A 109 2.77 -11.64 7.20
C GLY A 109 2.43 -12.18 8.58
N GLY A 110 2.84 -11.48 9.65
CA GLY A 110 2.52 -11.79 11.04
C GLY A 110 1.16 -12.45 11.17
N SER A 111 1.19 -13.72 11.59
CA SER A 111 0.06 -14.61 11.75
C SER A 111 -1.00 -13.98 12.66
N GLY A 112 -1.99 -13.38 12.03
CA GLY A 112 -3.27 -13.01 12.60
C GLY A 112 -4.34 -13.38 11.57
N THR A 113 -4.57 -14.69 11.43
CA THR A 113 -5.87 -15.21 11.02
C THR A 113 -6.89 -14.91 12.10
#